data_AF-A0A0H4CDZ6-F1
#
_entry.id   AF-A0A0H4CDZ6-F1
#
_cell.length_a   1.000
_cell.length_b   1.000
_cell.length_c   1.000
_cell.angle_alpha   90.00
_cell.angle_beta   90.00
_cell.angle_gamma   90.00
#
_symmetry.space_group_name_H-M   'P 1'
#
loop_
_entity.id
_entity.type
_entity.pdbx_description
1 polymer ?
#
loop_
_entity_poly.entity_id
_entity_poly.type
_entity_poly.pdbx_seq_one_letter_code
_entity_poly.pdbx_strand_id
1 'polypeptide(L)'
;MRLNQAAPDGGGGGGDLKSDKKAWVKAGEDTKGLQDDIGKALGKLDDGQSGLGDISGVQSAAAQKELYDSWKKYVGDVKGRCGELGGVMERSGHDLAKSDGDVKAELDKIKSKYQDTEAVGGQAKGR
;
A
#
# COMPACT_ATOMS: atom_id res chain seq x y z
N MET A 1 -38.58 20.86 -3.98
CA MET A 1 -37.24 20.82 -3.38
C MET A 1 -37.30 21.54 -2.04
N ARG A 2 -37.08 20.83 -0.94
CA ARG A 2 -36.91 21.42 0.40
C ARG A 2 -35.59 20.91 0.96
N LEU A 3 -34.70 21.85 1.26
CA LEU A 3 -33.44 21.63 1.96
C LEU A 3 -33.78 21.45 3.44
N ASN A 4 -33.69 20.22 3.95
CA ASN A 4 -33.70 19.99 5.39
C ASN A 4 -32.30 20.30 5.91
N GLN A 5 -32.22 21.39 6.69
CA GLN A 5 -31.07 21.73 7.52
C GLN A 5 -30.86 20.61 8.56
N ALA A 6 -29.72 19.93 8.48
CA ALA A 6 -29.22 19.13 9.59
C ALA A 6 -28.53 20.07 10.59
N ALA A 7 -28.84 19.88 11.88
CA ALA A 7 -28.25 20.60 13.00
C ALA A 7 -26.72 20.43 13.04
N PRO A 8 -25.96 21.39 13.61
CA PRO A 8 -24.55 21.20 13.88
C PRO A 8 -24.42 20.33 15.14
N ASP A 9 -24.47 19.01 14.97
CA ASP A 9 -24.14 18.09 16.04
C ASP A 9 -22.62 17.97 16.16
N GLY A 10 -22.12 18.58 17.25
CA GLY A 10 -21.26 17.92 18.22
C GLY A 10 -19.99 17.26 17.70
N GLY A 11 -18.85 17.88 18.01
CA GLY A 11 -17.54 17.25 17.85
C GLY A 11 -17.43 15.88 18.52
N GLY A 12 -16.69 14.99 17.89
CA GLY A 12 -16.37 13.67 18.42
C GLY A 12 -16.26 12.65 17.29
N GLY A 13 -15.05 12.48 16.76
CA GLY A 13 -14.82 11.50 15.70
C GLY A 13 -13.75 11.87 14.68
N GLY A 14 -12.83 12.78 14.99
CA GLY A 14 -11.50 12.71 14.40
C GLY A 14 -10.85 11.43 14.95
N GLY A 15 -11.25 10.27 14.42
CA GLY A 15 -10.48 9.05 14.61
C GLY A 15 -9.06 9.40 14.19
N ASP A 16 -8.14 9.28 15.13
CA ASP A 16 -6.73 9.62 15.02
C ASP A 16 -6.22 9.07 13.67
N LEU A 17 -6.22 9.89 12.61
CA LEU A 17 -5.67 9.53 11.30
C LEU A 17 -4.16 9.61 11.45
N LYS A 18 -3.62 8.72 12.28
CA LYS A 18 -2.19 8.45 12.34
C LYS A 18 -1.85 7.67 11.10
N SER A 19 -1.03 8.30 10.26
CA SER A 19 -0.32 7.61 9.22
C SER A 19 0.59 6.57 9.87
N ASP A 20 0.12 5.32 9.98
CA ASP A 20 0.93 4.26 10.55
C ASP A 20 2.01 3.86 9.55
N LYS A 21 3.21 4.42 9.74
CA LYS A 21 4.42 4.07 8.98
C LYS A 21 4.56 2.55 8.83
N LYS A 22 4.35 1.81 9.92
CA LYS A 22 4.55 0.36 9.92
C LYS A 22 3.53 -0.31 9.01
N ALA A 23 2.28 0.15 9.02
CA ALA A 23 1.24 -0.37 8.12
C ALA A 23 1.60 -0.16 6.65
N TRP A 24 2.05 1.05 6.28
CA TRP A 24 2.46 1.37 4.90
C TRP A 24 3.70 0.60 4.44
N VAL A 25 4.72 0.51 5.29
CA VAL A 25 5.93 -0.28 5.01
C VAL A 25 5.56 -1.77 4.88
N LYS A 26 4.79 -2.32 5.82
CA LYS A 26 4.35 -3.72 5.80
C LYS A 26 3.55 -4.05 4.54
N ALA A 27 2.62 -3.17 4.14
CA ALA A 27 1.84 -3.35 2.92
C ALA A 27 2.73 -3.33 1.66
N GLY A 28 3.74 -2.46 1.64
CA GLY A 28 4.73 -2.43 0.57
C GLY A 28 5.58 -3.70 0.49
N GLU A 29 6.08 -4.19 1.63
CA GLU A 29 6.80 -5.45 1.76
C GLU A 29 5.96 -6.65 1.29
N ASP A 30 4.70 -6.76 1.74
CA ASP A 30 3.80 -7.85 1.34
C ASP A 30 3.49 -7.82 -0.16
N THR A 31 3.32 -6.63 -0.73
CA THR A 31 3.09 -6.47 -2.17
C THR A 31 4.33 -6.88 -2.98
N LYS A 32 5.53 -6.62 -2.49
CA LYS A 32 6.77 -7.14 -3.09
C LYS A 32 6.93 -8.65 -2.88
N GLY A 33 6.48 -9.19 -1.74
CA GLY A 33 6.40 -10.64 -1.55
C GLY A 33 5.56 -11.31 -2.63
N LEU A 34 4.41 -10.71 -2.97
CA LEU A 34 3.57 -11.18 -4.08
C LEU A 34 4.29 -11.07 -5.44
N GLN A 35 5.04 -9.99 -5.69
CA GLN A 35 5.88 -9.86 -6.89
C GLN A 35 6.87 -11.04 -7.02
N ASP A 36 7.50 -11.45 -5.92
CA ASP A 36 8.48 -12.54 -5.93
C ASP A 36 7.82 -13.90 -6.18
N ASP A 37 6.67 -14.16 -5.55
CA ASP A 37 5.91 -15.38 -5.78
C ASP A 37 5.37 -15.48 -7.22
N ILE A 38 4.94 -14.36 -7.80
CA ILE A 38 4.61 -14.28 -9.23
C ILE A 38 5.85 -14.58 -10.09
N GLY A 39 7.02 -14.07 -9.71
CA GLY A 39 8.28 -14.39 -10.38
C GLY A 39 8.58 -15.90 -10.41
N LYS A 40 8.36 -16.59 -9.28
CA LYS A 40 8.49 -18.05 -9.20
C LYS A 40 7.45 -18.77 -10.08
N ALA A 41 6.22 -18.28 -10.13
CA ALA A 41 5.16 -18.84 -10.95
C ALA A 41 5.47 -18.70 -12.46
N LEU A 42 6.01 -17.55 -12.89
CA LEU A 42 6.50 -17.35 -14.26
C LEU A 42 7.64 -18.31 -14.60
N GLY A 43 8.58 -18.55 -13.67
CA GLY A 43 9.63 -19.55 -13.86
C GLY A 43 9.05 -20.95 -14.12
N LYS A 44 8.07 -21.37 -13.30
CA LYS A 44 7.39 -22.67 -13.50
C LYS A 44 6.61 -22.74 -14.82
N LEU A 45 6.02 -21.63 -15.26
CA LEU A 45 5.34 -21.55 -16.55
C LEU A 45 6.34 -21.71 -17.72
N ASP A 46 7.51 -21.09 -17.62
CA ASP A 46 8.60 -21.25 -18.59
C ASP A 46 9.15 -22.67 -18.63
N ASP A 47 9.37 -23.27 -17.45
CA ASP A 47 9.81 -24.66 -17.34
C ASP A 47 8.76 -25.62 -17.94
N GLY A 48 7.47 -25.37 -17.72
CA GLY A 48 6.38 -26.16 -18.29
C GLY A 48 6.25 -26.04 -19.80
N GLN A 49 6.71 -24.93 -20.39
CA GLN A 49 6.77 -24.75 -21.85
C GLN A 49 8.00 -25.45 -22.47
N SER A 50 9.04 -25.66 -21.67
CA SER A 50 10.27 -26.30 -22.14
C SER A 50 10.00 -27.74 -22.59
N GLY A 51 10.63 -28.16 -23.69
CA GLY A 51 10.47 -29.51 -24.24
C GLY A 51 9.36 -29.67 -25.28
N LEU A 52 8.54 -28.63 -25.54
CA LEU A 52 7.81 -28.54 -26.82
C LEU A 52 8.85 -28.28 -27.92
N GLY A 53 9.22 -29.32 -28.66
CA GLY A 53 10.11 -29.22 -29.83
C GLY A 53 9.45 -28.45 -30.99
N ASP A 54 9.86 -28.74 -32.22
CA ASP A 54 9.15 -28.20 -33.39
C ASP A 54 7.74 -28.81 -33.47
N ILE A 55 6.75 -27.96 -33.30
CA ILE A 55 5.31 -28.28 -33.30
C ILE A 55 4.61 -27.74 -34.54
N SER A 56 5.37 -27.41 -35.59
CA SER A 56 4.85 -26.95 -36.87
C SER A 56 3.80 -27.92 -37.43
N GLY A 57 2.68 -27.35 -37.89
CA GLY A 57 1.56 -28.11 -38.45
C GLY A 57 0.55 -28.68 -37.43
N VAL A 58 0.81 -28.59 -36.12
CA VAL A 58 -0.13 -29.03 -35.07
C VAL A 58 -0.94 -27.84 -34.54
N GLN A 59 -2.21 -27.74 -34.93
CA GLN A 59 -3.09 -26.61 -34.56
C GLN A 59 -3.24 -26.42 -33.04
N SER A 60 -3.36 -27.51 -32.28
CA SER A 60 -3.46 -27.45 -30.81
C SER A 60 -2.19 -26.89 -30.16
N ALA A 61 -1.03 -27.15 -30.75
CA ALA A 61 0.24 -26.66 -30.26
C ALA A 61 0.45 -25.16 -30.56
N ALA A 62 -0.02 -24.69 -31.72
CA ALA A 62 -0.07 -23.26 -32.03
C ALA A 62 -0.99 -22.50 -31.05
N ALA A 63 -2.20 -23.01 -30.80
CA ALA A 63 -3.11 -22.43 -29.81
C ALA A 63 -2.53 -22.45 -28.39
N GLN A 64 -1.84 -23.52 -28.01
CA GLN A 64 -1.14 -23.62 -26.72
C GLN A 64 -0.05 -22.55 -26.58
N LYS A 65 0.74 -22.30 -27.64
CA LYS A 65 1.78 -21.28 -27.65
C LYS A 65 1.21 -19.87 -27.50
N GLU A 66 0.15 -19.56 -28.24
CA GLU A 66 -0.55 -18.27 -28.11
C GLU A 66 -1.09 -18.05 -26.68
N LEU A 67 -1.66 -19.09 -26.09
CA LEU A 67 -2.12 -19.05 -24.70
C LEU A 67 -0.96 -18.80 -23.74
N TYR A 68 0.14 -19.55 -23.86
CA TYR A 68 1.34 -19.36 -23.06
C TYR A 68 1.88 -17.92 -23.17
N ASP A 69 2.03 -17.39 -24.39
CA ASP A 69 2.56 -16.04 -24.60
C ASP A 69 1.63 -14.97 -23.97
N SER A 70 0.31 -15.14 -24.09
CA SER A 70 -0.67 -14.24 -23.49
C SER A 70 -0.61 -14.24 -21.95
N TRP A 71 -0.50 -15.41 -21.33
CA TRP A 71 -0.42 -15.57 -19.88
C TRP A 71 0.92 -15.06 -19.34
N LYS A 72 2.02 -15.36 -20.03
CA LYS A 72 3.34 -14.88 -19.66
C LYS A 72 3.38 -13.35 -19.66
N LYS A 73 2.81 -12.72 -20.68
CA LYS A 73 2.67 -11.25 -20.74
C LYS A 73 1.83 -10.73 -19.57
N TYR A 74 0.61 -11.23 -19.41
CA TYR A 74 -0.32 -10.75 -18.39
C TYR A 74 0.26 -10.87 -16.97
N VAL A 75 0.78 -12.04 -16.62
CA VAL A 75 1.36 -12.29 -15.31
C VAL A 75 2.65 -11.48 -15.10
N GLY A 76 3.44 -11.27 -16.15
CA GLY A 76 4.57 -10.34 -16.14
C GLY A 76 4.16 -8.89 -15.83
N ASP A 77 3.08 -8.41 -16.45
CA ASP A 77 2.56 -7.07 -16.20
C ASP A 77 2.02 -6.93 -14.75
N VAL A 78 1.34 -7.95 -14.23
CA VAL A 78 0.90 -7.98 -12.81
C VAL A 78 2.11 -7.95 -11.86
N LYS A 79 3.17 -8.71 -12.14
CA LYS A 79 4.42 -8.64 -11.39
C LYS A 79 4.97 -7.22 -11.34
N GLY A 80 5.06 -6.55 -12.49
CA GLY A 80 5.52 -5.17 -12.60
C GLY A 80 4.69 -4.21 -11.72
N ARG A 81 3.36 -4.33 -11.80
CA ARG A 81 2.44 -3.53 -10.99
C ARG A 81 2.63 -3.75 -9.49
N CYS A 82 2.84 -4.99 -9.04
CA CYS A 82 3.13 -5.28 -7.64
C CYS A 82 4.44 -4.61 -7.19
N GLY A 83 5.48 -4.62 -8.02
CA GLY A 83 6.75 -3.94 -7.71
C GLY A 83 6.60 -2.44 -7.58
N GLU A 84 5.92 -1.80 -8.53
CA GLU A 84 5.65 -0.36 -8.51
C GLU A 84 4.80 0.04 -7.31
N LEU A 85 3.69 -0.65 -7.07
CA LEU A 85 2.77 -0.37 -5.97
C LEU A 85 3.45 -0.58 -4.61
N GLY A 86 4.21 -1.66 -4.45
CA GLY A 86 4.97 -1.94 -3.23
C GLY A 86 5.98 -0.83 -2.93
N GLY A 87 6.70 -0.35 -3.95
CA GLY A 87 7.62 0.78 -3.83
C GLY A 87 6.93 2.12 -3.51
N VAL A 88 5.73 2.36 -4.03
CA VAL A 88 4.92 3.54 -3.65
C VAL A 88 4.52 3.46 -2.17
N MET A 89 3.99 2.32 -1.71
CA MET A 89 3.55 2.13 -0.32
C MET A 89 4.69 2.32 0.69
N GLU A 90 5.88 1.76 0.44
CA GLU A 90 7.05 1.96 1.30
C GLU A 90 7.47 3.44 1.38
N ARG A 91 7.53 4.14 0.23
CA ARG A 91 7.86 5.57 0.18
C ARG A 91 6.84 6.42 0.90
N SER A 92 5.55 6.15 0.71
CA SER A 92 4.48 6.84 1.45
C SER A 92 4.63 6.65 2.96
N GLY A 93 4.93 5.44 3.44
CA GLY A 93 5.21 5.20 4.85
C GLY A 93 6.44 5.98 5.35
N HIS A 94 7.51 6.02 4.57
CA HIS A 94 8.72 6.78 4.90
C HIS A 94 8.45 8.30 4.99
N ASP A 95 7.77 8.86 3.99
CA ASP A 95 7.54 10.30 3.89
C ASP A 95 6.57 10.80 4.96
N LEU A 96 5.51 10.04 5.25
CA LEU A 96 4.59 10.33 6.36
C LEU A 96 5.30 10.25 7.72
N ALA A 97 6.18 9.28 7.93
CA ALA A 97 6.96 9.20 9.16
C ALA A 97 7.90 10.39 9.36
N LYS A 98 8.45 10.92 8.26
CA LYS A 98 9.31 12.11 8.29
C LYS A 98 8.48 13.34 8.67
N SER A 99 7.34 13.57 8.03
CA SER A 99 6.47 14.70 8.36
C SER A 99 5.98 14.66 9.81
N ASP A 100 5.60 13.49 10.30
CA ASP A 100 5.11 13.33 11.69
C ASP A 100 6.23 13.59 12.70
N GLY A 101 7.45 13.16 12.39
CA GLY A 101 8.64 13.44 13.20
C GLY A 101 8.96 14.93 13.27
N ASP A 102 8.92 15.63 12.13
CA ASP A 102 9.15 17.07 12.05
C ASP A 102 8.08 17.86 12.82
N VAL A 103 6.80 17.49 12.66
CA VAL A 103 5.69 18.09 13.43
C VAL A 103 5.85 17.83 14.93
N LYS A 104 6.20 16.60 15.33
CA LYS A 104 6.45 16.28 16.74
C LYS A 104 7.59 17.11 17.31
N ALA A 105 8.68 17.29 16.57
CA ALA A 105 9.81 18.10 17.00
C ALA A 105 9.41 19.58 17.22
N GLU A 106 8.62 20.16 16.32
CA GLU A 106 8.10 21.52 16.49
C GLU A 106 7.13 21.62 17.67
N LEU A 107 6.24 20.64 17.85
CA LEU A 107 5.35 20.59 19.02
C LEU A 107 6.11 20.44 20.34
N ASP A 108 7.16 19.61 20.38
CA ASP A 108 8.01 19.44 21.56
C ASP A 108 8.80 20.74 21.88
N LYS A 109 9.24 21.49 20.86
CA LYS A 109 9.82 22.84 21.05
C LYS A 109 8.80 23.81 21.63
N ILE A 110 7.57 23.84 21.10
CA ILE A 110 6.49 24.69 21.62
C ILE A 110 6.19 24.31 23.07
N LYS A 111 6.02 23.02 23.37
CA LYS A 111 5.80 22.51 24.74
C LYS A 111 6.93 22.91 25.68
N SER A 112 8.18 22.85 25.24
CA SER A 112 9.33 23.28 26.05
C SER A 112 9.36 24.79 26.29
N LYS A 113 8.86 25.59 25.34
CA LYS A 113 8.83 27.06 25.45
C LYS A 113 7.78 27.55 26.44
N TYR A 114 6.67 26.84 26.58
CA TYR A 114 5.52 27.23 27.41
C TYR A 114 5.32 26.29 28.61
N GLN A 115 6.41 25.86 29.27
CA GLN A 115 6.32 25.00 30.45
C GLN A 115 5.68 25.70 31.67
N ASP A 116 5.71 27.02 31.68
CA ASP A 116 5.15 27.91 32.70
C ASP A 116 3.63 28.08 32.58
N THR A 117 3.03 27.61 31.49
CA THR A 117 1.59 27.72 31.24
C THR A 117 0.90 26.39 31.57
N GLU A 118 0.08 26.36 32.62
CA GLU A 118 -0.65 25.15 33.00
C GLU A 118 -1.64 24.70 31.92
N ALA A 119 -1.75 23.38 31.72
CA ALA A 119 -2.72 22.79 30.80
C ALA A 119 -4.13 22.85 31.41
N VAL A 120 -4.95 23.81 30.97
CA VAL A 120 -6.31 24.06 31.50
C VAL A 120 -7.44 23.33 30.78
N GLY A 121 -7.14 22.45 29.81
CA GLY A 121 -8.13 21.72 29.00
C GLY A 121 -7.97 20.20 29.07
N GLY A 122 -9.07 19.46 29.08
CA GLY A 122 -9.07 17.98 29.06
C GLY A 122 -8.98 17.30 30.43
N GLN A 123 -9.09 18.04 31.53
CA GLN A 123 -9.21 17.45 32.86
C GLN A 123 -10.54 16.68 32.93
N ALA A 124 -10.46 15.35 33.02
CA ALA A 124 -11.60 14.52 33.36
C ALA A 124 -12.08 14.95 34.76
N LYS A 125 -13.11 15.78 34.81
CA LYS A 125 -13.82 16.05 36.06
C LYS A 125 -14.41 14.72 36.49
N GLY A 126 -13.78 14.12 37.50
CA GLY A 126 -14.25 12.90 38.14
C GLY A 126 -15.73 13.02 38.43
N ARG A 127 -16.45 11.95 38.11
CA ARG A 127 -17.82 11.78 38.57
C ARG A 127 -17.79 11.04 39.89
#